data_AF-A0A0M9E5P1-F1
#
_entry.id   AF-A0A0M9E5P1-F1
#
_cell.length_a   1.000
_cell.length_b   1.000
_cell.length_c   1.000
_cell.angle_alpha   90.00
_cell.angle_beta   90.00
_cell.angle_gamma   90.00
#
_symmetry.space_group_name_H-M   'P 1'
#
loop_
_entity.id
_entity.type
_entity.pdbx_description
1 polymer ?
#
loop_
_entity_poly.entity_id
_entity_poly.type
_entity_poly.pdbx_seq_one_letter_code
_entity_poly.pdbx_strand_id
1 'polypeptide(L)'
;RIENSYFEQITNSGEICDFDRHVFVDYAHTPDALESILKTLKMRAPARLISIFGCGGDRDKTKRPIMGEIAYRYSDITIITSDNPRSEDPNTIINEILKGIPERDPEKIIVEPDRAKALEIAVNISEPNDIIVAAGKGHEPYHITAQGKIDFDDRVKLKQALINSSIKSIKLNSCPTPSTKPLFKPISCSYPNIIQSREIDENNIKNSFAPTFLNYTSLKFTSVSTDSRAITKDEPFVALKGERFD
;
A
#
# COMPACT_ATOMS: atom_id res chain seq x y z
N ARG A 1 -10.04 15.85 -3.45
CA ARG A 1 -8.61 16.23 -3.45
C ARG A 1 -7.83 15.02 -2.97
N ILE A 2 -7.70 14.00 -3.84
CA ILE A 2 -6.86 12.83 -3.60
C ILE A 2 -5.55 13.19 -4.30
N GLU A 3 -4.74 14.04 -3.66
CA GLU A 3 -3.40 14.31 -4.14
C GLU A 3 -2.54 13.09 -3.74
N ASN A 4 -2.05 12.33 -4.73
CA ASN A 4 -0.98 11.35 -4.62
C ASN A 4 -1.23 10.15 -3.66
N SER A 5 -2.30 9.38 -3.83
CA SER A 5 -2.32 7.98 -3.35
C SER A 5 -1.48 7.14 -4.30
N TYR A 6 -0.17 7.17 -4.09
CA TYR A 6 0.76 6.27 -4.75
C TYR A 6 0.59 4.88 -4.15
N PHE A 7 0.12 3.95 -4.96
CA PHE A 7 -0.14 2.57 -4.57
C PHE A 7 0.80 1.66 -5.36
N GLU A 8 1.91 1.24 -4.75
CA GLU A 8 2.91 0.39 -5.39
C GLU A 8 2.80 -1.04 -4.85
N GLN A 9 2.53 -2.01 -5.73
CA GLN A 9 2.62 -3.42 -5.37
C GLN A 9 4.09 -3.84 -5.40
N ILE A 10 4.60 -4.30 -4.27
CA ILE A 10 5.95 -4.86 -4.19
C ILE A 10 5.86 -6.36 -4.48
N THR A 11 6.42 -6.78 -5.61
CA THR A 11 6.54 -8.20 -5.97
C THR A 11 7.97 -8.69 -5.78
N ASN A 12 8.13 -9.97 -5.46
CA ASN A 12 9.43 -10.61 -5.49
C ASN A 12 9.68 -11.13 -6.91
N SER A 13 10.43 -10.37 -7.72
CA SER A 13 10.73 -10.77 -9.08
C SER A 13 11.87 -11.82 -9.09
N GLY A 14 11.51 -13.11 -9.19
CA GLY A 14 12.41 -14.19 -9.61
C GLY A 14 12.74 -15.26 -8.57
N GLU A 15 12.58 -16.53 -8.96
CA GLU A 15 13.17 -17.81 -8.48
C GLU A 15 13.24 -18.12 -6.97
N ILE A 16 12.69 -17.26 -6.11
CA ILE A 16 12.73 -17.39 -4.66
C ILE A 16 11.30 -17.66 -4.19
N CYS A 17 11.10 -18.62 -3.28
CA CYS A 17 9.78 -19.05 -2.79
C CYS A 17 8.85 -17.87 -2.57
N ASP A 18 7.90 -17.72 -3.50
CA ASP A 18 6.90 -16.68 -3.50
C ASP A 18 5.70 -17.19 -2.72
N PHE A 19 5.26 -16.42 -1.75
CA PHE A 19 4.17 -16.77 -0.87
C PHE A 19 2.83 -16.25 -1.42
N ASP A 20 2.77 -15.75 -2.66
CA ASP A 20 1.58 -15.11 -3.22
C ASP A 20 1.04 -14.00 -2.27
N ARG A 21 1.95 -13.25 -1.63
CA ARG A 21 1.59 -12.13 -0.74
C ARG A 21 1.43 -10.86 -1.55
N HIS A 22 0.48 -10.02 -1.19
CA HIS A 22 0.35 -8.70 -1.76
C HIS A 22 0.82 -7.64 -0.78
N VAL A 23 1.86 -6.91 -1.16
CA VAL A 23 2.44 -5.87 -0.30
C VAL A 23 2.23 -4.52 -0.97
N PHE A 24 1.61 -3.60 -0.24
CA PHE A 24 1.28 -2.26 -0.68
C PHE A 24 1.91 -1.21 0.22
N VAL A 25 2.32 -0.10 -0.37
CA VAL A 25 2.75 1.11 0.33
C VAL A 25 1.88 2.27 -0.13
N ASP A 26 1.37 3.06 0.81
CA ASP A 26 0.47 4.19 0.53
C ASP A 26 0.71 5.39 1.46
N TYR A 27 0.38 6.60 0.96
CA TYR A 27 0.55 7.86 1.67
C TYR A 27 -0.57 8.20 2.68
N ALA A 28 -1.54 7.31 2.89
CA ALA A 28 -2.69 7.54 3.76
C ALA A 28 -2.28 7.88 5.20
N HIS A 29 -2.26 9.17 5.52
CA HIS A 29 -1.89 9.73 6.82
C HIS A 29 -3.03 10.52 7.47
N THR A 30 -4.24 10.46 6.91
CA THR A 30 -5.49 11.04 7.45
C THR A 30 -6.50 9.94 7.74
N PRO A 31 -7.46 10.14 8.68
CA PRO A 31 -8.52 9.17 8.95
C PRO A 31 -9.26 8.71 7.69
N ASP A 32 -9.74 9.65 6.87
CA ASP A 32 -10.51 9.35 5.66
C ASP A 32 -9.71 8.54 4.63
N ALA A 33 -8.43 8.90 4.44
CA ALA A 33 -7.56 8.18 3.51
C ALA A 33 -7.28 6.76 4.00
N LEU A 34 -6.99 6.60 5.30
CA LEU A 34 -6.75 5.28 5.91
C LEU A 34 -8.01 4.41 5.85
N GLU A 35 -9.19 4.97 6.13
CA GLU A 35 -10.44 4.24 6.02
C GLU A 35 -10.71 3.78 4.57
N SER A 36 -10.52 4.68 3.61
CA SER A 36 -10.75 4.39 2.19
C SER A 36 -9.87 3.24 1.70
N ILE A 37 -8.56 3.28 1.98
CA ILE A 37 -7.65 2.21 1.53
C ILE A 37 -7.93 0.89 2.25
N LEU A 38 -8.14 0.89 3.57
CA LEU A 38 -8.40 -0.34 4.31
C LEU A 38 -9.72 -0.99 3.90
N LYS A 39 -10.80 -0.23 3.68
CA LYS A 39 -12.06 -0.77 3.13
C LYS A 39 -11.85 -1.38 1.74
N THR A 40 -11.13 -0.66 0.88
CA THR A 40 -10.86 -1.07 -0.51
C THR A 40 -10.08 -2.38 -0.56
N LEU A 41 -9.07 -2.52 0.30
CA LEU A 41 -8.27 -3.73 0.42
C LEU A 41 -9.04 -4.85 1.10
N LYS A 42 -9.81 -4.57 2.16
CA LYS A 42 -10.60 -5.58 2.87
C LYS A 42 -11.63 -6.25 1.96
N MET A 43 -12.28 -5.50 1.07
CA MET A 43 -13.20 -6.06 0.07
C MET A 43 -12.52 -6.96 -0.96
N ARG A 44 -11.20 -6.80 -1.14
CA ARG A 44 -10.38 -7.52 -2.12
C ARG A 44 -9.46 -8.57 -1.50
N ALA A 45 -9.32 -8.59 -0.18
CA ALA A 45 -8.40 -9.46 0.54
C ALA A 45 -8.79 -10.92 0.30
N PRO A 46 -7.91 -11.72 -0.33
CA PRO A 46 -8.19 -13.13 -0.53
C PRO A 46 -8.12 -13.93 0.79
N ALA A 47 -7.37 -13.40 1.78
CA ALA A 47 -7.24 -13.91 3.14
C ALA A 47 -7.28 -12.76 4.16
N ARG A 48 -6.20 -12.53 4.93
CA ARG A 48 -6.16 -11.50 5.98
C ARG A 48 -5.62 -10.18 5.44
N LEU A 49 -6.06 -9.08 6.03
CA LEU A 49 -5.52 -7.74 5.84
C LEU A 49 -4.68 -7.33 7.06
N ILE A 50 -3.39 -7.15 6.84
CA ILE A 50 -2.40 -6.72 7.81
C ILE A 50 -2.03 -5.26 7.50
N SER A 51 -2.37 -4.33 8.40
CA SER A 51 -2.01 -2.92 8.25
C SER A 51 -0.84 -2.53 9.15
N ILE A 52 0.08 -1.72 8.63
CA ILE A 52 1.15 -1.08 9.37
C ILE A 52 0.99 0.42 9.24
N PHE A 53 0.85 1.13 10.34
CA PHE A 53 0.80 2.60 10.29
C PHE A 53 1.29 3.25 11.58
N GLY A 54 1.60 4.53 11.48
CA GLY A 54 1.91 5.41 12.60
C GLY A 54 1.28 6.78 12.38
N CYS A 55 1.49 7.68 13.33
CA CYS A 55 1.13 9.09 13.18
C CYS A 55 2.37 9.97 13.31
N GLY A 56 2.39 11.08 12.58
CA GLY A 56 3.43 12.09 12.75
C GLY A 56 3.34 12.82 14.09
N GLY A 57 4.50 13.09 14.69
CA GLY A 57 4.63 13.99 15.85
C GLY A 57 4.61 15.46 15.46
N ASP A 58 4.50 16.34 16.46
CA ASP A 58 4.40 17.81 16.36
C ASP A 58 3.29 18.29 15.41
N ARG A 59 2.22 17.51 15.32
CA ARG A 59 1.10 17.71 14.40
C ARG A 59 -0.22 17.39 15.09
N ASP A 60 -1.29 17.42 14.30
CA ASP A 60 -2.64 17.09 14.74
C ASP A 60 -2.68 15.75 15.49
N LYS A 61 -2.96 15.84 16.80
CA LYS A 61 -3.13 14.72 17.71
C LYS A 61 -4.54 14.15 17.68
N THR A 62 -5.53 14.94 17.25
CA THR A 62 -6.95 14.58 17.31
C THR A 62 -7.26 13.39 16.40
N LYS A 63 -6.54 13.25 15.28
CA LYS A 63 -6.67 12.10 14.39
C LYS A 63 -6.09 10.79 14.93
N ARG A 64 -5.18 10.82 15.91
CA ARG A 64 -4.45 9.61 16.39
C ARG A 64 -5.41 8.51 16.87
N PRO A 65 -6.34 8.76 17.82
CA PRO A 65 -7.29 7.74 18.24
C PRO A 65 -8.23 7.32 17.10
N ILE A 66 -8.68 8.26 16.26
CA ILE A 66 -9.60 7.96 15.14
C ILE A 66 -8.95 6.98 14.15
N MET A 67 -7.68 7.20 13.80
CA MET A 67 -6.92 6.29 12.94
C MET A 67 -6.71 4.91 13.60
N GLY A 68 -6.51 4.86 14.92
CA GLY A 68 -6.47 3.62 15.69
C GLY A 68 -7.76 2.82 15.57
N GLU A 69 -8.90 3.47 15.77
CA GLU A 69 -10.22 2.84 15.64
C GLU A 69 -10.48 2.30 14.22
N ILE A 70 -10.15 3.10 13.20
CA ILE A 70 -10.31 2.73 11.78
C ILE A 70 -9.46 1.50 11.46
N ALA A 71 -8.19 1.50 11.85
CA ALA A 71 -7.30 0.38 11.58
C ALA A 71 -7.79 -0.91 12.25
N TYR A 72 -8.17 -0.81 13.54
CA TYR A 72 -8.77 -1.92 14.28
C TYR A 72 -10.05 -2.43 13.63
N ARG A 73 -10.90 -1.56 13.08
CA ARG A 73 -12.16 -1.98 12.48
C ARG A 73 -11.98 -2.73 11.16
N TYR A 74 -11.09 -2.26 10.29
CA TYR A 74 -11.02 -2.73 8.91
C TYR A 74 -9.87 -3.71 8.62
N SER A 75 -8.93 -3.88 9.55
CA SER A 75 -7.83 -4.85 9.41
C SER A 75 -8.08 -6.09 10.27
N ASP A 76 -7.53 -7.23 9.84
CA ASP A 76 -7.49 -8.45 10.67
C ASP A 76 -6.35 -8.38 11.67
N ILE A 77 -5.21 -7.78 11.27
CA ILE A 77 -4.08 -7.48 12.15
C ILE A 77 -3.65 -6.03 11.90
N THR A 78 -3.43 -5.27 12.97
CA THR A 78 -2.95 -3.89 12.94
C THR A 78 -1.64 -3.79 13.72
N ILE A 79 -0.60 -3.35 13.03
CA ILE A 79 0.72 -3.08 13.59
C ILE A 79 0.88 -1.57 13.72
N ILE A 80 0.93 -1.10 14.97
CA ILE A 80 1.09 0.32 15.28
C ILE A 80 2.56 0.59 15.55
N THR A 81 3.12 1.53 14.80
CA THR A 81 4.56 1.81 14.80
C THR A 81 4.85 3.31 14.73
N SER A 82 6.13 3.67 14.77
CA SER A 82 6.58 5.02 14.47
C SER A 82 6.38 5.34 12.99
N ASP A 83 5.89 6.55 12.72
CA ASP A 83 6.04 7.23 11.42
C ASP A 83 7.06 8.36 11.63
N ASN A 84 6.75 9.62 11.40
CA ASN A 84 7.68 10.73 11.62
C ASN A 84 7.48 11.36 13.01
N PRO A 85 8.09 10.84 14.12
CA PRO A 85 7.83 11.31 15.48
C PRO A 85 8.34 12.74 15.73
N ARG A 86 9.27 13.25 14.89
CA ARG A 86 9.88 14.57 15.08
C ARG A 86 10.42 14.70 16.50
N SER A 87 9.98 15.70 17.26
CA SER A 87 10.44 15.91 18.64
C SER A 87 9.65 15.12 19.69
N GLU A 88 8.52 14.50 19.33
CA GLU A 88 7.72 13.69 20.26
C GLU A 88 8.34 12.30 20.47
N ASP A 89 8.14 11.72 21.65
CA ASP A 89 8.47 10.32 21.90
C ASP A 89 7.52 9.39 21.11
N PRO A 90 8.04 8.44 20.31
CA PRO A 90 7.21 7.51 19.54
C PRO A 90 6.20 6.74 20.40
N ASN A 91 6.58 6.33 21.61
CA ASN A 91 5.69 5.57 22.49
C ASN A 91 4.49 6.42 22.95
N THR A 92 4.71 7.71 23.17
CA THR A 92 3.64 8.66 23.49
C THR A 92 2.62 8.74 22.34
N ILE A 93 3.08 8.85 21.10
CA ILE A 93 2.20 8.88 19.92
C ILE A 93 1.41 7.57 19.80
N ILE A 94 2.10 6.43 19.92
CA ILE A 94 1.49 5.09 19.86
C ILE A 94 0.41 4.96 20.93
N ASN A 95 0.69 5.38 22.16
CA ASN A 95 -0.27 5.35 23.25
C ASN A 95 -1.51 6.21 22.98
N GLU A 96 -1.39 7.31 22.24
CA GLU A 96 -2.53 8.11 21.81
C GLU A 96 -3.34 7.45 20.70
N ILE A 97 -2.70 6.74 19.77
CA ILE A 97 -3.40 5.92 18.76
C ILE A 97 -4.20 4.81 19.44
N LEU A 98 -3.59 4.12 20.41
CA LEU A 98 -4.21 3.04 21.18
C LEU A 98 -5.48 3.46 21.95
N LYS A 99 -5.68 4.77 22.21
CA LYS A 99 -6.90 5.25 22.90
C LYS A 99 -8.17 5.08 22.08
N GLY A 100 -8.08 5.01 20.76
CA GLY A 100 -9.24 4.76 19.89
C GLY A 100 -9.57 3.28 19.70
N ILE A 101 -8.77 2.39 20.27
CA ILE A 101 -8.97 0.94 20.13
C ILE A 101 -9.76 0.44 21.35
N PRO A 102 -10.98 -0.06 21.15
CA PRO A 102 -11.87 -0.43 22.26
C PRO A 102 -11.38 -1.65 23.03
N GLU A 103 -10.70 -2.59 22.34
CA GLU A 103 -10.20 -3.82 22.93
C GLU A 103 -8.78 -4.10 22.41
N ARG A 104 -7.85 -4.31 23.34
CA ARG A 104 -6.45 -4.63 23.03
C ARG A 104 -6.29 -6.13 22.86
N ASP A 105 -6.98 -6.66 21.86
CA ASP A 105 -6.82 -8.06 21.46
C ASP A 105 -5.37 -8.27 20.96
N PRO A 106 -4.55 -9.06 21.67
CA PRO A 106 -3.15 -9.28 21.31
C PRO A 106 -2.99 -10.08 20.01
N GLU A 107 -4.03 -10.79 19.54
CA GLU A 107 -4.00 -11.48 18.25
C GLU A 107 -4.21 -10.50 17.09
N LYS A 108 -4.82 -9.33 17.36
CA LYS A 108 -5.18 -8.33 16.37
C LYS A 108 -4.31 -7.08 16.41
N ILE A 109 -3.78 -6.70 17.57
CA ILE A 109 -2.98 -5.49 17.75
C ILE A 109 -1.55 -5.85 18.13
N ILE A 110 -0.60 -5.42 17.30
CA ILE A 110 0.83 -5.50 17.57
C ILE A 110 1.38 -4.09 17.69
N VAL A 111 2.22 -3.85 18.70
CA VAL A 111 2.90 -2.56 18.91
C VAL A 111 4.39 -2.77 18.77
N GLU A 112 5.01 -2.09 17.80
CA GLU A 112 6.45 -2.12 17.57
C GLU A 112 6.91 -0.72 17.16
N PRO A 113 7.53 0.07 18.07
CA PRO A 113 7.96 1.43 17.78
C PRO A 113 9.00 1.54 16.65
N ASP A 114 9.82 0.52 16.42
CA ASP A 114 10.78 0.51 15.32
C ASP A 114 10.08 0.15 14.01
N ARG A 115 9.96 1.14 13.11
CA ARG A 115 9.26 0.96 11.83
C ARG A 115 9.86 -0.15 10.97
N ALA A 116 11.18 -0.34 10.96
CA ALA A 116 11.78 -1.42 10.18
C ALA A 116 11.38 -2.79 10.74
N LYS A 117 11.40 -2.94 12.07
CA LYS A 117 10.94 -4.17 12.73
C LYS A 117 9.45 -4.41 12.55
N ALA A 118 8.63 -3.37 12.60
CA ALA A 118 7.18 -3.49 12.36
C ALA A 118 6.88 -4.04 10.95
N LEU A 119 7.58 -3.54 9.92
CA LEU A 119 7.47 -4.05 8.55
C LEU A 119 7.98 -5.50 8.45
N GLU A 120 9.07 -5.83 9.15
CA GLU A 120 9.60 -7.20 9.19
C GLU A 120 8.62 -8.17 9.87
N ILE A 121 8.03 -7.78 11.01
CA ILE A 121 7.00 -8.54 11.72
C ILE A 121 5.82 -8.81 10.78
N ALA A 122 5.33 -7.78 10.07
CA ALA A 122 4.23 -7.94 9.13
C ALA A 122 4.48 -9.04 8.09
N VAL A 123 5.67 -9.01 7.48
CA VAL A 123 6.07 -10.02 6.49
C VAL A 123 6.23 -11.40 7.12
N ASN A 124 6.77 -11.48 8.33
CA ASN A 124 7.02 -12.75 9.01
C ASN A 124 5.74 -13.44 9.51
N ILE A 125 4.72 -12.69 9.92
CA ILE A 125 3.43 -13.25 10.36
C ILE A 125 2.46 -13.49 9.20
N SER A 126 2.73 -12.88 8.03
CA SER A 126 1.88 -13.03 6.85
C SER A 126 1.93 -14.44 6.28
N GLU A 127 0.74 -14.92 5.92
CA GLU A 127 0.52 -16.20 5.27
C GLU A 127 0.28 -16.01 3.77
N PRO A 128 0.28 -17.10 2.98
CA PRO A 128 -0.05 -16.98 1.58
C PRO A 128 -1.41 -16.34 1.32
N ASN A 129 -1.47 -15.45 0.33
CA ASN A 129 -2.65 -14.64 -0.03
C ASN A 129 -3.04 -13.54 0.98
N ASP A 130 -2.27 -13.31 2.04
CA ASP A 130 -2.48 -12.15 2.88
C ASP A 130 -2.12 -10.85 2.13
N ILE A 131 -2.84 -9.79 2.47
CA ILE A 131 -2.51 -8.43 2.07
C ILE A 131 -1.79 -7.73 3.21
N ILE A 132 -0.63 -7.16 2.91
CA ILE A 132 0.13 -6.26 3.77
C ILE A 132 0.01 -4.84 3.20
N VAL A 133 -0.34 -3.87 4.04
CA VAL A 133 -0.35 -2.44 3.65
C VAL A 133 0.41 -1.59 4.66
N ALA A 134 1.48 -0.93 4.20
CA ALA A 134 2.18 0.10 4.95
C ALA A 134 1.64 1.48 4.58
N ALA A 135 0.95 2.13 5.52
CA ALA A 135 0.35 3.44 5.33
C ALA A 135 1.15 4.55 6.05
N GLY A 136 0.96 5.77 5.56
CA GLY A 136 1.43 7.02 6.18
C GLY A 136 2.59 7.68 5.44
N LYS A 137 3.63 6.91 5.10
CA LYS A 137 4.85 7.44 4.47
C LYS A 137 4.80 7.50 2.95
N GLY A 138 4.07 6.58 2.31
CA GLY A 138 4.08 6.46 0.85
C GLY A 138 5.51 6.37 0.30
N HIS A 139 5.82 7.23 -0.67
CA HIS A 139 7.14 7.30 -1.31
C HIS A 139 8.15 8.20 -0.59
N GLU A 140 7.92 8.60 0.66
CA GLU A 140 8.91 9.36 1.44
C GLU A 140 10.14 8.48 1.72
N PRO A 141 11.33 8.79 1.17
CA PRO A 141 12.52 7.96 1.36
C PRO A 141 13.27 8.28 2.66
N TYR A 142 12.57 8.79 3.68
CA TYR A 142 13.18 9.23 4.93
C TYR A 142 12.24 9.15 6.12
N HIS A 143 12.83 9.14 7.31
CA HIS A 143 12.13 9.20 8.60
C HIS A 143 12.61 10.43 9.38
N ILE A 144 11.70 11.18 10.01
CA ILE A 144 12.05 12.39 10.78
C ILE A 144 11.99 12.10 12.28
N THR A 145 13.13 12.25 12.95
CA THR A 145 13.32 12.09 14.40
C THR A 145 13.81 13.39 15.04
N ALA A 146 13.95 13.40 16.36
CA ALA A 146 14.50 14.55 17.09
C ALA A 146 15.96 14.83 16.69
N GLN A 147 16.68 13.80 16.23
CA GLN A 147 18.06 13.87 15.73
C GLN A 147 18.13 14.34 14.27
N GLY A 148 16.99 14.50 13.59
CA GLY A 148 16.88 14.93 12.21
C GLY A 148 16.34 13.85 11.27
N LYS A 149 16.60 14.06 9.98
CA LYS A 149 16.14 13.21 8.88
C LYS A 149 17.12 12.04 8.68
N ILE A 150 16.60 10.82 8.70
CA ILE A 150 17.36 9.59 8.41
C ILE A 150 16.82 8.91 7.15
N ASP A 151 17.68 8.25 6.39
CA ASP A 151 17.28 7.53 5.18
C ASP A 151 16.45 6.29 5.55
N PHE A 152 15.22 6.24 5.04
CA PHE A 152 14.27 5.18 5.36
C PHE A 152 13.15 5.14 4.33
N ASP A 153 13.07 4.09 3.52
CA ASP A 153 12.01 3.89 2.54
C ASP A 153 11.27 2.58 2.84
N ASP A 154 9.95 2.66 3.09
CA ASP A 154 9.10 1.51 3.37
C ASP A 154 9.23 0.43 2.29
N ARG A 155 9.35 0.82 1.02
CA ARG A 155 9.43 -0.11 -0.10
C ARG A 155 10.71 -0.91 -0.08
N VAL A 156 11.82 -0.22 0.19
CA VAL A 156 13.14 -0.87 0.31
C VAL A 156 13.13 -1.84 1.50
N LYS A 157 12.58 -1.43 2.65
CA LYS A 157 12.51 -2.27 3.85
C LYS A 157 11.61 -3.48 3.67
N LEU A 158 10.43 -3.31 3.07
CA LEU A 158 9.52 -4.41 2.75
C LEU A 158 10.13 -5.38 1.74
N LYS A 159 10.78 -4.89 0.69
CA LYS A 159 11.50 -5.74 -0.27
C LYS A 159 12.61 -6.56 0.40
N GLN A 160 13.38 -5.94 1.29
CA GLN A 160 14.40 -6.63 2.09
C GLN A 160 13.78 -7.70 2.99
N ALA A 161 12.69 -7.38 3.70
CA ALA A 161 11.98 -8.33 4.56
C ALA A 161 11.42 -9.53 3.78
N LEU A 162 10.86 -9.30 2.59
CA LEU A 162 10.37 -10.36 1.70
C LEU A 162 11.50 -11.31 1.30
N ILE A 163 12.63 -10.78 0.83
CA ILE A 163 13.81 -11.59 0.45
C ILE A 163 14.30 -12.42 1.65
N ASN A 164 14.43 -11.80 2.83
CA ASN A 164 14.89 -12.49 4.03
C ASN A 164 13.93 -13.60 4.48
N SER A 165 12.62 -13.34 4.42
CA SER A 165 11.56 -14.31 4.74
C SER A 165 11.63 -15.52 3.81
N SER A 166 11.82 -15.30 2.51
CA SER A 166 11.95 -16.41 1.56
C SER A 166 13.24 -17.20 1.75
N ILE A 167 14.39 -16.55 2.01
CA ILE A 167 15.66 -17.25 2.32
C ILE A 167 15.50 -18.11 3.57
N LYS A 168 14.85 -17.59 4.62
CA LYS A 168 14.59 -18.34 5.86
C LYS A 168 13.74 -19.58 5.59
N SER A 169 12.72 -19.45 4.74
CA SER A 169 11.81 -20.54 4.39
C SER A 169 12.47 -21.63 3.54
N ILE A 170 13.37 -21.24 2.64
CA ILE A 170 14.21 -22.18 1.88
C ILE A 170 15.10 -22.97 2.84
N LYS A 171 15.79 -22.31 3.77
CA LYS A 171 16.64 -22.97 4.77
C LYS A 171 15.88 -23.94 5.68
N LEU A 172 14.59 -23.68 5.92
CA LEU A 172 13.70 -24.50 6.74
C LEU A 172 12.97 -25.59 5.94
N ASN A 173 13.20 -25.71 4.63
CA ASN A 173 12.45 -26.61 3.73
C ASN A 173 10.92 -26.41 3.82
N SER A 174 10.46 -25.18 4.03
CA SER A 174 9.06 -24.85 4.32
C SER A 174 8.43 -23.96 3.25
N CYS A 175 8.82 -24.11 1.99
CA CYS A 175 8.24 -23.32 0.92
C CYS A 175 6.77 -23.71 0.68
N PRO A 176 5.84 -22.76 0.62
CA PRO A 176 4.44 -23.06 0.30
C PRO A 176 4.34 -23.59 -1.12
N THR A 177 3.36 -24.45 -1.34
CA THR A 177 2.87 -24.73 -2.69
C THR A 177 2.14 -23.48 -3.22
N PRO A 178 2.44 -22.99 -4.43
CA PRO A 178 1.75 -21.86 -5.04
C PRO A 178 0.24 -22.08 -5.06
N SER A 179 -0.53 -21.06 -4.67
CA SER A 179 -1.99 -21.11 -4.67
C SER A 179 -2.51 -21.10 -6.11
N THR A 180 -3.42 -22.01 -6.46
CA THR A 180 -4.08 -22.04 -7.77
C THR A 180 -5.35 -21.18 -7.83
N LYS A 181 -5.76 -20.57 -6.72
CA LYS A 181 -6.95 -19.70 -6.68
C LYS A 181 -6.57 -18.28 -7.15
N PRO A 182 -7.32 -17.66 -8.08
CA PRO A 182 -7.06 -16.29 -8.48
C PRO A 182 -7.28 -15.34 -7.28
N LEU A 183 -6.24 -14.57 -6.92
CA LEU A 183 -6.21 -13.76 -5.71
C LEU A 183 -7.20 -12.60 -5.70
N PHE A 184 -7.50 -12.02 -6.86
CA PHE A 184 -8.56 -11.03 -6.97
C PHE A 184 -9.71 -11.62 -7.77
N LYS A 185 -10.93 -11.46 -7.25
CA LYS A 185 -12.12 -11.63 -8.07
C LYS A 185 -12.11 -10.52 -9.12
N PRO A 186 -11.98 -10.82 -10.43
CA PRO A 186 -12.02 -9.79 -11.44
C PRO A 186 -13.31 -9.00 -11.30
N ILE A 187 -13.20 -7.67 -11.30
CA ILE A 187 -14.39 -6.84 -11.40
C ILE A 187 -14.98 -7.13 -12.78
N SER A 188 -16.23 -7.58 -12.82
CA SER A 188 -16.95 -7.65 -14.09
C SER A 188 -17.18 -6.22 -14.57
N CYS A 189 -16.31 -5.74 -15.45
CA CYS A 189 -16.48 -4.48 -16.14
C CYS A 189 -16.85 -4.76 -17.60
N SER A 190 -17.99 -4.23 -18.04
CA SER A 190 -18.35 -4.17 -19.46
C SER A 190 -17.59 -3.01 -20.12
N TYR A 191 -17.12 -3.21 -21.36
CA TYR A 191 -16.47 -2.18 -22.21
C TYR A 191 -17.07 -0.75 -22.12
N PRO A 192 -18.40 -0.54 -22.04
CA PRO A 192 -18.99 0.80 -21.86
C PRO A 192 -18.57 1.55 -20.58
N ASN A 193 -17.97 0.89 -19.58
CA ASN A 193 -17.45 1.55 -18.37
C ASN A 193 -15.99 2.01 -18.50
N ILE A 194 -15.31 1.67 -19.60
CA ILE A 194 -13.95 2.11 -19.92
C ILE A 194 -14.06 3.16 -21.02
N ILE A 195 -14.06 4.43 -20.63
CA ILE A 195 -14.00 5.55 -21.59
C ILE A 195 -12.55 5.65 -22.04
N GLN A 196 -12.26 5.22 -23.27
CA GLN A 196 -10.98 5.55 -23.90
C GLN A 196 -10.88 7.06 -24.06
N SER A 197 -9.70 7.65 -23.83
CA SER A 197 -9.42 9.10 -23.90
C SER A 197 -9.75 9.78 -25.23
N ARG A 198 -10.30 9.06 -26.22
CA ARG A 198 -10.83 9.59 -27.48
C ARG A 198 -12.08 10.46 -27.32
N GLU A 199 -12.85 10.36 -26.24
CA GLU A 199 -14.06 11.17 -26.05
C GLU A 199 -13.83 12.51 -25.34
N ILE A 200 -12.60 13.03 -25.34
CA ILE A 200 -12.33 14.41 -24.91
C ILE A 200 -12.45 15.32 -26.13
N ASP A 201 -13.66 15.88 -26.29
CA ASP A 201 -14.05 17.10 -27.02
C ASP A 201 -13.47 17.27 -28.45
N GLU A 202 -14.29 16.95 -29.46
CA GLU A 202 -13.99 17.12 -30.89
C GLU A 202 -13.58 18.55 -31.29
N ASN A 203 -13.79 19.54 -30.43
CA ASN A 203 -13.50 20.94 -30.70
C ASN A 203 -12.04 21.36 -30.47
N ASN A 204 -11.17 20.50 -29.91
CA ASN A 204 -9.79 20.86 -29.55
C ASN A 204 -8.70 20.11 -30.35
N ILE A 205 -9.04 19.62 -31.55
CA ILE A 205 -8.14 18.89 -32.44
C ILE A 205 -7.25 19.87 -33.22
N LYS A 206 -6.25 20.45 -32.59
CA LYS A 206 -5.10 21.00 -33.37
C LYS A 206 -3.72 20.60 -32.87
N ASN A 207 -3.54 20.07 -31.65
CA ASN A 207 -2.20 19.83 -31.11
C ASN A 207 -1.98 18.51 -30.34
N SER A 208 -2.88 17.53 -30.41
CA SER A 208 -2.67 16.25 -29.72
C SER A 208 -1.95 15.22 -30.60
N PHE A 209 -0.64 15.09 -30.42
CA PHE A 209 0.14 13.93 -30.90
C PHE A 209 -0.21 12.70 -30.04
N ALA A 210 -1.26 11.96 -30.41
CA ALA A 210 -1.56 10.67 -29.80
C ALA A 210 -1.14 9.53 -30.74
N PRO A 211 -0.47 8.46 -30.26
CA PRO A 211 -0.07 7.35 -31.13
C PRO A 211 -1.29 6.53 -31.56
N THR A 212 -1.38 6.24 -32.86
CA THR A 212 -2.44 5.42 -33.45
C THR A 212 -2.18 3.95 -33.15
N PHE A 213 -2.71 3.42 -32.03
CA PHE A 213 -2.59 1.99 -31.72
C PHE A 213 -3.70 1.19 -32.43
N LEU A 214 -3.32 0.55 -33.54
CA LEU A 214 -4.13 -0.43 -34.29
C LEU A 214 -3.82 -1.84 -33.77
N ASN A 215 -4.86 -2.60 -33.41
CA ASN A 215 -4.89 -3.99 -32.91
C ASN A 215 -4.72 -4.23 -31.40
N TYR A 216 -5.86 -4.36 -30.71
CA TYR A 216 -5.99 -4.56 -29.26
C TYR A 216 -5.89 -6.02 -28.78
N THR A 217 -5.85 -7.02 -29.66
CA THR A 217 -6.03 -8.44 -29.26
C THR A 217 -4.76 -9.11 -28.73
N SER A 218 -3.61 -8.44 -28.74
CA SER A 218 -2.32 -9.03 -28.35
C SER A 218 -1.41 -8.12 -27.52
N LEU A 219 -1.95 -7.09 -26.87
CA LEU A 219 -1.16 -6.22 -25.99
C LEU A 219 -1.01 -6.87 -24.62
N LYS A 220 0.23 -7.17 -24.24
CA LYS A 220 0.61 -7.56 -22.87
C LYS A 220 1.23 -6.32 -22.21
N PHE A 221 0.64 -5.90 -21.11
CA PHE A 221 1.18 -4.81 -20.29
C PHE A 221 1.99 -5.41 -19.15
N THR A 222 3.13 -4.79 -18.84
CA THR A 222 4.01 -5.21 -17.73
C THR A 222 3.53 -4.69 -16.38
N SER A 223 2.77 -3.60 -16.37
CA SER A 223 2.30 -2.89 -15.19
C SER A 223 1.05 -2.07 -15.55
N VAL A 224 0.43 -1.41 -14.58
CA VAL A 224 -0.61 -0.38 -14.76
C VAL A 224 -0.23 0.78 -13.84
N SER A 225 -0.18 2.01 -14.35
CA SER A 225 0.15 3.20 -13.54
C SER A 225 -1.05 4.13 -13.39
N THR A 226 -1.15 4.79 -12.23
CA THR A 226 -2.07 5.88 -11.95
C THR A 226 -1.34 7.22 -11.76
N ASP A 227 -0.02 7.27 -11.90
CA ASP A 227 0.78 8.51 -11.86
C ASP A 227 1.20 8.91 -13.27
N SER A 228 0.66 10.03 -13.77
CA SER A 228 0.92 10.46 -15.14
C SER A 228 2.37 10.91 -15.39
N ARG A 229 3.11 11.23 -14.32
CA ARG A 229 4.51 11.72 -14.41
C ARG A 229 5.55 10.62 -14.62
N ALA A 230 5.18 9.36 -14.36
CA ALA A 230 6.10 8.23 -14.35
C ALA A 230 5.80 7.19 -15.45
N ILE A 231 4.84 7.44 -16.34
CA ILE A 231 4.43 6.50 -17.38
C ILE A 231 5.52 6.34 -18.44
N THR A 232 5.84 5.10 -18.78
CA THR A 232 6.67 4.75 -19.94
C THR A 232 5.80 4.32 -21.14
N LYS A 233 6.39 4.25 -22.35
CA LYS A 233 5.66 4.06 -23.62
C LYS A 233 4.77 2.81 -23.68
N ASP A 234 5.05 1.79 -22.87
CA ASP A 234 4.38 0.49 -22.89
C ASP A 234 3.50 0.25 -21.65
N GLU A 235 3.24 1.30 -20.84
CA GLU A 235 2.44 1.21 -19.61
C GLU A 235 1.06 1.86 -19.80
N PRO A 236 -0.03 1.13 -19.53
CA PRO A 236 -1.38 1.68 -19.55
C PRO A 236 -1.58 2.60 -18.34
N PHE A 237 -2.18 3.76 -18.61
CA PHE A 237 -2.57 4.73 -17.59
C PHE A 237 -4.06 4.64 -17.30
N VAL A 238 -4.41 4.53 -16.01
CA VAL A 238 -5.81 4.53 -15.58
C VAL A 238 -6.12 5.88 -14.96
N ALA A 239 -6.89 6.68 -15.69
CA ALA A 239 -7.41 7.95 -15.22
C ALA A 239 -8.77 7.75 -14.54
N LEU A 240 -8.89 8.17 -13.28
CA LEU A 240 -10.17 8.26 -12.60
C LEU A 240 -10.86 9.59 -12.96
N LYS A 241 -12.14 9.50 -13.34
CA LYS A 241 -12.93 10.67 -13.72
C LYS A 241 -12.99 11.67 -12.56
N GLY A 242 -12.49 12.90 -12.80
CA GLY A 242 -12.52 14.01 -11.83
C GLY A 242 -11.19 14.28 -11.12
N GLU A 243 -10.17 13.45 -11.35
CA GLU A 243 -8.80 13.75 -10.92
C GLU A 243 -8.06 14.61 -11.96
N ARG A 244 -7.06 15.36 -11.49
CA ARG A 244 -6.19 16.16 -12.35
C ARG A 244 -4.90 15.37 -12.56
N PHE A 245 -4.47 15.28 -13.80
CA PHE A 245 -3.27 14.57 -14.22
C PHE A 245 -2.42 15.51 -15.08
N ASP A 246 -1.10 15.39 -14.98
CA ASP A 246 -0.11 16.12 -15.78
C ASP A 246 0.04 15.53 -17.18
#